data_AF-C3MX40-F1
#
_entry.id   AF-C3MX40-F1
#
_cell.length_a   1.000
_cell.length_b   1.000
_cell.length_c   1.000
_cell.angle_alpha   90.00
_cell.angle_beta   90.00
_cell.angle_gamma   90.00
#
_symmetry.space_group_name_H-M   'P 1'
#
loop_
_entity.id
_entity.type
_entity.pdbx_description
1 polymer ?
#
loop_
_entity_poly.entity_id
_entity_poly.type
_entity_poly.pdbx_seq_one_letter_code
_entity_poly.pdbx_strand_id
1 'polypeptide(L)'
;MIKRLRIKNFKSYRDSEFEFGKVNIVVGPNGSGKTNLVDAFSFLKQLITPLSYPPYPFMRWGDYKNIVFMQDENLDISFEMEGKFMGRDYHYELSLNNLQIKKEIINFDS
;
A
#
# COMPACT_ATOMS: atom_id res chain seq x y z
N MET A 1 -5.22 13.06 6.57
CA MET A 1 -3.80 12.93 6.93
C MET A 1 -3.57 11.49 7.39
N ILE A 2 -2.68 10.78 6.72
CA ILE A 2 -2.25 9.44 7.10
C ILE A 2 -1.33 9.56 8.32
N LYS A 3 -1.53 8.69 9.32
CA LYS A 3 -0.77 8.63 10.58
C LYS A 3 0.05 7.36 10.68
N ARG A 4 -0.48 6.25 10.19
CA ARG A 4 0.17 4.94 10.20
C ARG A 4 -0.04 4.25 8.86
N LEU A 5 0.97 3.55 8.38
CA LEU A 5 0.88 2.61 7.28
C LEU A 5 1.62 1.34 7.67
N ARG A 6 0.94 0.21 7.66
CA ARG A 6 1.57 -1.11 7.67
C ARG A 6 1.43 -1.75 6.30
N ILE A 7 2.53 -2.33 5.83
CA ILE A 7 2.67 -2.94 4.51
C ILE A 7 3.12 -4.38 4.72
N LYS A 8 2.43 -5.34 4.09
CA LYS A 8 2.86 -6.74 4.05
C LYS A 8 3.02 -7.23 2.62
N ASN A 9 4.05 -8.03 2.44
CA ASN A 9 4.40 -8.73 1.20
C ASN A 9 4.47 -7.83 -0.05
N PHE A 10 4.85 -6.56 0.08
CA PHE A 10 5.01 -5.64 -1.05
C PHE A 10 6.50 -5.35 -1.31
N LYS A 11 7.00 -5.75 -2.47
CA LYS A 11 8.37 -5.57 -2.94
C LYS A 11 9.40 -6.07 -1.92
N SER A 12 10.11 -5.16 -1.25
CA SER A 12 11.10 -5.51 -0.22
C SER A 12 10.50 -5.62 1.19
N TYR A 13 9.23 -5.25 1.39
CA TYR A 13 8.58 -5.27 2.70
C TYR A 13 7.88 -6.61 2.93
N ARG A 14 8.41 -7.42 3.85
CA ARG A 14 7.73 -8.62 4.35
C ARG A 14 6.59 -8.23 5.29
N ASP A 15 6.92 -7.46 6.33
CA ASP A 15 5.99 -6.82 7.26
C ASP A 15 6.71 -5.56 7.77
N SER A 16 6.18 -4.38 7.45
CA SER A 16 6.83 -3.12 7.80
C SER A 16 5.80 -2.07 8.15
N GLU A 17 6.11 -1.28 9.16
CA GLU A 17 5.21 -0.29 9.72
C GLU A 17 5.87 1.08 9.76
N PHE A 18 5.11 2.10 9.40
CA PHE A 18 5.56 3.48 9.27
C PHE A 18 4.59 4.41 9.98
N GLU A 19 5.14 5.28 10.84
CA GLU A 19 4.40 6.38 11.44
C GLU A 19 4.70 7.68 10.69
N PHE A 20 3.69 8.52 10.51
CA PHE A 20 3.78 9.75 9.74
C PHE A 20 3.44 10.99 10.57
N GLY A 21 4.37 11.94 10.55
CA GLY A 21 4.15 13.32 10.98
C GLY A 21 3.58 14.19 9.86
N LYS A 22 3.50 15.51 10.11
CA LYS A 22 3.10 16.49 9.08
C LYS A 22 4.10 16.57 7.93
N VAL A 23 5.38 16.35 8.22
CA VAL A 23 6.49 16.29 7.27
C VAL A 23 7.29 15.03 7.61
N ASN A 24 7.64 14.24 6.59
CA ASN A 24 8.34 12.98 6.73
C ASN A 24 9.56 12.96 5.81
N ILE A 25 10.72 12.62 6.34
CA ILE A 25 11.97 12.52 5.59
C ILE A 25 12.40 11.05 5.62
N VAL A 26 12.45 10.43 4.44
CA VAL A 26 12.80 9.01 4.29
C VAL A 26 14.26 8.91 3.82
N VAL A 27 15.15 8.41 4.68
CA VAL A 27 16.59 8.27 4.42
C VAL A 27 17.06 6.83 4.59
N GLY A 28 18.20 6.50 3.98
CA GLY A 28 18.81 5.17 4.04
C GLY A 28 19.63 4.82 2.80
N PRO A 29 20.42 3.72 2.83
CA PRO A 29 21.25 3.30 1.71
C PRO A 29 20.47 2.93 0.44
N ASN A 30 21.15 2.83 -0.70
CA ASN A 30 20.53 2.29 -1.92
C ASN A 30 20.04 0.86 -1.68
N GLY A 31 18.86 0.53 -2.22
CA GLY A 31 18.23 -0.77 -2.00
C GLY A 31 17.50 -0.93 -0.66
N SER A 32 17.53 0.05 0.25
CA SER A 32 16.88 -0.04 1.58
C SER A 32 15.34 0.04 1.57
N GLY A 33 14.71 0.04 0.40
CA GLY A 33 13.24 0.09 0.27
C GLY A 33 12.61 1.49 0.17
N LYS A 34 13.38 2.59 0.23
CA LYS A 34 12.82 3.96 0.15
C LYS A 34 11.86 4.18 -1.02
N THR A 35 12.28 3.79 -2.23
CA THR A 35 11.44 3.86 -3.44
C THR A 35 10.22 2.94 -3.33
N ASN A 36 10.35 1.80 -2.65
CA ASN A 36 9.23 0.88 -2.43
C ASN A 36 8.15 1.49 -1.52
N LEU A 37 8.51 2.37 -0.57
CA LEU A 37 7.52 3.12 0.22
C LEU A 37 6.70 4.08 -0.66
N VAL A 38 7.38 4.80 -1.56
CA VAL A 38 6.71 5.69 -2.52
C VAL A 38 5.82 4.88 -3.49
N ASP A 39 6.33 3.73 -3.94
CA ASP A 39 5.58 2.84 -4.83
C ASP A 39 4.36 2.22 -4.15
N ALA A 40 4.40 1.93 -2.85
CA ALA A 40 3.25 1.46 -2.10
C ALA A 40 2.09 2.47 -2.13
N PHE A 41 2.38 3.75 -1.88
CA PHE A 41 1.37 4.82 -2.01
C PHE A 41 0.89 4.97 -3.45
N SER A 42 1.80 4.90 -4.43
CA SER A 42 1.43 4.96 -5.85
C SER A 42 0.56 3.79 -6.29
N PHE A 43 0.74 2.61 -5.70
CA PHE A 43 -0.04 1.43 -5.98
C PHE A 43 -1.43 1.54 -5.37
N LEU A 44 -1.52 1.90 -4.08
CA LEU A 44 -2.79 2.19 -3.39
C LEU A 44 -3.63 3.22 -4.15
N LYS A 45 -3.01 4.31 -4.63
CA LYS A 45 -3.71 5.31 -5.44
C LYS A 45 -4.27 4.73 -6.74
N GLN A 46 -3.53 3.87 -7.44
CA GLN A 46 -4.00 3.24 -8.67
C GLN A 46 -5.14 2.24 -8.44
N LEU A 47 -5.19 1.60 -7.27
CA LEU A 47 -6.28 0.70 -6.90
C LEU A 47 -7.57 1.49 -6.58
N ILE A 48 -7.45 2.55 -5.78
CA ILE A 48 -8.60 3.35 -5.32
C ILE A 48 -9.10 4.29 -6.43
N THR A 49 -8.19 4.80 -7.26
CA THR A 49 -8.50 5.77 -8.32
C THR A 49 -7.81 5.37 -9.62
N PRO A 50 -8.34 4.35 -10.33
CA PRO A 50 -7.72 3.82 -11.54
C PRO A 50 -7.72 4.84 -12.68
N LEU A 51 -6.66 4.81 -13.49
CA LEU A 51 -6.48 5.72 -14.63
C LEU A 51 -7.20 5.27 -15.91
N SER A 52 -7.72 4.04 -15.96
CA SER A 52 -8.36 3.44 -17.13
C SER A 52 -9.39 2.38 -16.75
N TYR A 53 -10.30 2.07 -17.68
CA TYR A 53 -11.23 0.94 -17.59
C TYR A 53 -11.02 -0.01 -18.80
N PRO A 54 -10.79 -1.32 -18.58
CA PRO A 54 -10.69 -1.99 -17.27
C PRO A 54 -9.47 -1.51 -16.46
N PRO A 55 -9.53 -1.57 -15.12
CA PRO A 55 -8.42 -1.15 -14.27
C PRO A 55 -7.23 -2.09 -14.44
N TYR A 56 -6.05 -1.52 -14.68
CA TYR A 56 -4.80 -2.28 -14.72
C TYR A 56 -3.76 -1.66 -13.76
N PRO A 57 -3.91 -1.89 -12.44
CA PRO A 57 -3.09 -1.24 -11.41
C PRO A 57 -1.61 -1.64 -11.46
N PHE A 58 -1.27 -2.71 -12.19
CA PHE A 58 0.10 -3.17 -12.38
C PHE A 58 0.80 -2.54 -13.58
N MET A 59 0.14 -1.70 -14.39
CA MET A 59 0.71 -1.15 -15.63
C MET A 59 2.11 -0.56 -15.45
N ARG A 60 2.35 0.14 -14.34
CA ARG A 60 3.66 0.73 -14.01
C ARG A 60 4.76 -0.31 -13.70
N TRP A 61 4.38 -1.49 -13.21
CA TRP A 61 5.31 -2.54 -12.76
C TRP A 61 5.23 -3.82 -13.61
N GLY A 62 4.40 -3.83 -14.65
CA GLY A 62 4.13 -4.99 -15.49
C GLY A 62 3.07 -5.92 -14.90
N ASP A 63 3.38 -6.58 -13.79
CA ASP A 63 2.57 -7.70 -13.29
C ASP A 63 2.63 -7.83 -11.75
N TYR A 64 1.71 -8.59 -11.16
CA TYR A 64 1.63 -8.82 -9.71
C TYR A 64 2.92 -9.42 -9.13
N LYS A 65 3.51 -10.43 -9.79
CA LYS A 65 4.82 -10.99 -9.40
C LYS A 65 5.93 -9.96 -9.22
N ASN A 66 5.89 -8.83 -9.94
CA ASN A 66 6.93 -7.81 -9.87
C ASN A 66 6.78 -6.89 -8.65
N ILE A 67 5.65 -6.97 -7.96
CA ILE A 67 5.37 -6.15 -6.77
C ILE A 67 5.11 -6.98 -5.51
N VAL A 68 4.79 -8.28 -5.62
CA VAL A 68 4.65 -9.16 -4.46
C VAL A 68 6.03 -9.58 -3.95
N PHE A 69 6.15 -9.68 -2.64
CA PHE A 69 7.41 -9.96 -1.95
C PHE A 69 8.02 -11.28 -2.43
N MET A 70 9.31 -11.23 -2.77
CA MET A 70 10.05 -12.37 -3.33
C MET A 70 9.42 -12.99 -4.60
N GLN A 71 8.53 -12.27 -5.29
CA GLN A 71 7.78 -12.78 -6.44
C GLN A 71 6.92 -14.01 -6.12
N ASP A 72 6.61 -14.24 -4.84
CA ASP A 72 5.76 -15.35 -4.42
C ASP A 72 4.28 -14.98 -4.58
N GLU A 73 3.70 -15.37 -5.72
CA GLU A 73 2.30 -15.08 -6.06
C GLU A 73 1.28 -15.78 -5.14
N ASN A 74 1.73 -16.71 -4.29
CA ASN A 74 0.86 -17.32 -3.26
C ASN A 74 0.62 -16.37 -2.07
N LEU A 75 1.43 -15.32 -1.92
CA LEU A 75 1.27 -14.32 -0.87
C LEU A 75 0.24 -13.27 -1.27
N ASP A 76 -0.50 -12.79 -0.28
CA ASP A 76 -1.36 -11.63 -0.41
C ASP A 76 -0.57 -10.36 -0.07
N ILE A 77 -0.71 -9.33 -0.91
CA ILE A 77 -0.27 -7.99 -0.56
C ILE A 77 -1.34 -7.36 0.32
N SER A 78 -0.93 -6.83 1.48
CA SER A 78 -1.85 -6.09 2.33
C SER A 78 -1.32 -4.74 2.78
N PHE A 79 -2.27 -3.81 2.92
CA PHE A 79 -2.05 -2.47 3.43
C PHE A 79 -3.04 -2.22 4.56
N GLU A 80 -2.54 -1.63 5.63
CA GLU A 80 -3.35 -1.19 6.75
C GLU A 80 -2.96 0.26 7.04
N MET A 81 -3.94 1.15 7.09
CA MET A 81 -3.73 2.58 7.16
C MET A 81 -4.65 3.19 8.20
N GLU A 82 -4.07 4.03 9.05
CA GLU A 82 -4.82 4.83 10.01
C GLU A 82 -4.53 6.30 9.79
N GLY A 83 -5.49 7.15 10.12
CA GLY A 83 -5.29 8.58 10.08
C GLY A 83 -6.53 9.37 10.40
N LYS A 84 -6.49 10.66 10.09
CA LYS A 84 -7.62 11.58 10.25
C LYS A 84 -8.13 12.10 8.92
N PHE A 85 -9.42 12.01 8.68
CA PHE A 85 -10.10 12.58 7.52
C PHE A 85 -11.31 13.40 7.97
N MET A 86 -11.35 14.68 7.61
CA MET A 86 -12.41 15.62 8.01
C MET A 86 -12.72 15.62 9.52
N GLY A 87 -11.67 15.55 10.35
CA GLY A 87 -11.80 15.57 11.81
C GLY A 87 -12.07 14.22 12.47
N ARG A 88 -12.41 13.18 11.69
CA ARG A 88 -12.67 11.82 12.19
C ARG A 88 -11.46 10.92 11.99
N ASP A 89 -11.22 10.03 12.94
CA ASP A 89 -10.24 8.96 12.79
C ASP A 89 -10.80 7.92 11.82
N TYR A 90 -9.92 7.37 10.98
CA TYR A 90 -10.25 6.30 10.05
C TYR A 90 -9.26 5.17 10.18
N HIS A 91 -9.77 3.97 9.92
CA HIS A 91 -8.99 2.75 9.78
C HIS A 91 -9.34 2.10 8.44
N TYR A 92 -8.33 1.84 7.62
CA TYR A 92 -8.47 1.24 6.30
C TYR A 92 -7.61 -0.01 6.21
N GLU A 93 -8.21 -1.13 5.81
CA GLU A 93 -7.49 -2.36 5.54
C GLU A 93 -7.81 -2.84 4.13
N LEU A 94 -6.77 -3.22 3.40
CA LEU A 94 -6.86 -3.81 2.07
C LEU A 94 -5.97 -5.03 2.00
N SER A 95 -6.49 -6.13 1.47
CA SER A 95 -5.72 -7.32 1.09
C SER A 95 -6.16 -7.79 -0.28
N LEU A 96 -5.18 -8.11 -1.12
CA LEU A 96 -5.42 -8.58 -2.48
C LEU A 96 -4.39 -9.62 -2.91
N ASN A 97 -4.79 -10.45 -3.86
CA ASN A 97 -3.92 -11.36 -4.58
C ASN A 97 -4.18 -11.20 -6.07
N ASN A 98 -3.14 -10.92 -6.86
CA ASN A 98 -3.31 -10.53 -8.25
C ASN A 98 -4.34 -9.38 -8.35
N LEU A 99 -5.36 -9.48 -9.21
CA LEU A 99 -6.42 -8.47 -9.34
C LEU A 99 -7.61 -8.70 -8.39
N GLN A 100 -7.54 -9.71 -7.52
CA GLN A 100 -8.66 -10.08 -6.65
C GLN A 100 -8.50 -9.42 -5.28
N ILE A 101 -9.39 -8.48 -4.97
CA ILE A 101 -9.53 -7.94 -3.61
C ILE A 101 -10.13 -9.05 -2.74
N LYS A 102 -9.36 -9.51 -1.74
CA LYS A 102 -9.78 -10.53 -0.78
C LYS A 102 -10.43 -9.92 0.46
N LYS A 103 -10.00 -8.71 0.83
CA LYS A 103 -10.51 -7.98 1.99
C LYS A 103 -10.36 -6.49 1.74
N GLU A 104 -11.44 -5.74 1.95
CA GLU A 104 -11.41 -4.29 2.01
C GLU A 104 -12.34 -3.82 3.12
N ILE A 105 -11.81 -3.10 4.10
CA ILE A 105 -12.55 -2.59 5.26
C ILE A 105 -12.22 -1.11 5.40
N ILE A 106 -13.27 -0.31 5.60
CA ILE A 106 -13.16 1.11 5.92
C ILE A 106 -14.01 1.39 7.15
N ASN A 107 -13.37 1.78 8.25
CA ASN A 107 -14.02 2.19 9.48
C ASN A 107 -13.75 3.67 9.72
N PHE A 108 -14.76 4.39 10.18
CA PHE A 108 -14.62 5.75 10.70
C PHE A 108 -15.06 5.74 12.14
N ASP A 109 -14.19 6.17 13.04
CA ASP A 109 -14.57 6.36 14.43
C ASP A 109 -15.40 7.65 14.53
N SER A 110 -16.43 7.60 15.39
CA SER A 110 -17.39 8.70 15.58
C SER A 110 -16.83 9.83 16.41
#